data_AF-A0A8T4NFZ1-F1
#
_entry.id   AF-A0A8T4NFZ1-F1
#
_cell.length_a   1.000
_cell.length_b   1.000
_cell.length_c   1.000
_cell.angle_alpha   90.00
_cell.angle_beta   90.00
_cell.angle_gamma   90.00
#
_symmetry.space_group_name_H-M   'P 1'
#
loop_
_entity.id
_entity.type
_entity.pdbx_description
1 polymer ?
#
loop_
_entity_poly.entity_id
_entity_poly.type
_entity_poly.pdbx_seq_one_letter_code
_entity_poly.pdbx_strand_id
1 'polypeptide(L)'
;MKRLYPNLTDEKRTIKARKMFFSSVVKNIKQNPDFKNKEIVDYFSSLKNKYRLALITTNTKPALEKILSITQFLGLFDIIETLEETEKDDKRAVFDRFVKKHGKPVIYIGGDKKDSYDYCKERNIYCIFANLENQGEIEGIKSIPNRGELKEKIDSL
;
A
#
# COMPACT_ATOMS: atom_id res chain seq x y z
N MET A 1 14.25 13.03 13.21
CA MET A 1 13.35 14.18 13.45
C MET A 1 13.57 14.90 14.77
N LYS A 2 13.76 14.21 15.91
CA LYS A 2 14.05 14.87 17.21
C LYS A 2 15.24 15.82 17.15
N ARG A 3 16.34 15.43 16.47
CA ARG A 3 17.51 16.29 16.23
C ARG A 3 17.22 17.51 15.35
N LEU A 4 16.38 17.37 14.32
CA LEU A 4 16.07 18.43 13.36
C LEU A 4 15.04 19.45 13.89
N TYR A 5 14.15 19.01 14.78
CA TYR A 5 13.11 19.84 15.39
C TYR A 5 12.93 19.49 16.87
N PRO A 6 13.88 19.88 17.74
CA PRO A 6 13.85 19.51 19.15
C PRO A 6 12.64 20.10 19.89
N ASN A 7 12.22 21.31 19.51
CA ASN A 7 11.15 22.07 20.17
C ASN A 7 9.72 21.62 19.80
N LEU A 8 9.58 20.66 18.88
CA LEU A 8 8.26 20.13 18.50
C LEU A 8 7.89 18.93 19.37
N THR A 9 6.58 18.79 19.65
CA THR A 9 6.03 17.55 20.23
C THR A 9 6.24 16.36 19.29
N ASP A 10 6.19 15.14 19.82
CA ASP A 10 6.36 13.93 18.99
C ASP A 10 5.30 13.83 17.88
N GLU A 11 4.06 14.22 18.17
CA GLU A 11 2.98 14.33 17.18
C GLU A 11 3.32 15.31 16.05
N LYS A 12 3.72 16.55 16.38
CA LYS A 12 4.09 17.57 15.39
C LYS A 12 5.30 17.14 14.56
N ARG A 13 6.25 16.42 15.15
CA ARG A 13 7.40 15.84 14.43
C ARG A 13 6.97 14.78 13.43
N THR A 14 6.05 13.89 13.80
CA THR A 14 5.50 12.85 12.91
C THR A 14 4.79 13.48 11.72
N ILE A 15 3.91 14.46 11.95
CA ILE A 15 3.22 15.21 10.88
C ILE A 15 4.24 15.85 9.93
N LYS A 16 5.28 16.49 10.46
CA LYS A 16 6.31 17.15 9.65
C LYS A 16 7.13 16.15 8.83
N ALA A 17 7.51 15.02 9.41
CA ALA A 17 8.24 13.95 8.72
C ALA A 17 7.45 13.43 7.52
N ARG A 18 6.17 13.13 7.73
CA ARG A 18 5.24 12.69 6.68
C ARG A 18 5.14 13.72 5.56
N LYS A 19 4.90 14.99 5.90
CA LYS A 19 4.83 16.09 4.91
C LYS A 19 6.09 16.18 4.05
N MET A 20 7.27 16.08 4.66
CA MET A 20 8.55 16.12 3.93
C MET A 20 8.71 14.92 3.01
N PHE A 21 8.47 13.71 3.52
CA PHE A 21 8.55 12.47 2.74
C PHE A 21 7.59 12.51 1.53
N PHE A 22 6.31 12.83 1.74
CA PHE A 22 5.32 12.85 0.67
C PHE A 22 5.59 13.95 -0.35
N SER A 23 6.14 15.09 0.07
CA SER A 23 6.58 16.13 -0.87
C SER A 23 7.70 15.61 -1.79
N SER A 24 8.62 14.82 -1.25
CA SER A 24 9.68 14.18 -2.04
C SER A 24 9.12 13.13 -3.01
N VAL A 25 8.19 12.28 -2.56
CA VAL A 25 7.50 11.29 -3.40
C VAL A 25 6.78 11.97 -4.56
N VAL A 26 5.96 12.98 -4.27
CA VAL A 26 5.25 13.74 -5.30
C VAL A 26 6.20 14.38 -6.31
N LYS A 27 7.31 14.95 -5.84
CA LYS A 27 8.33 15.53 -6.72
C LYS A 27 8.91 14.47 -7.65
N ASN A 28 9.26 13.30 -7.12
CA ASN A 28 9.79 12.19 -7.90
C ASN A 28 8.77 11.71 -8.96
N ILE A 29 7.50 11.51 -8.61
CA ILE A 29 6.45 11.11 -9.55
C ILE A 29 6.32 12.11 -10.69
N LYS A 30 6.34 13.42 -10.38
CA LYS A 30 6.24 14.48 -11.41
C LYS A 30 7.46 14.55 -12.32
N GLN A 31 8.64 14.15 -11.83
CA GLN A 31 9.89 14.19 -12.59
C GLN A 31 10.11 12.94 -13.45
N ASN A 32 9.38 11.85 -13.17
CA ASN A 32 9.54 10.56 -13.84
C ASN A 32 8.23 10.16 -14.55
N PRO A 33 8.06 10.48 -15.85
CA PRO A 33 6.83 10.13 -16.58
C PRO A 33 6.56 8.62 -16.62
N ASP A 34 7.60 7.79 -16.59
CA ASP A 34 7.52 6.32 -16.56
C ASP A 34 7.26 5.74 -15.17
N PHE A 35 7.01 6.58 -14.15
CA PHE A 35 6.69 6.13 -12.81
C PHE A 35 5.45 5.21 -12.79
N LYS A 36 4.51 5.43 -13.71
CA LYS A 36 3.31 4.59 -13.83
C LYS A 36 3.62 3.35 -14.65
N ASN A 37 3.46 2.18 -14.04
CA ASN A 37 3.44 0.96 -14.81
C ASN A 37 2.07 0.74 -15.46
N LYS A 38 1.90 1.20 -16.70
CA LYS A 38 0.61 1.14 -17.41
C LYS A 38 0.07 -0.30 -17.50
N GLU A 39 0.93 -1.27 -17.78
CA GLU A 39 0.54 -2.68 -17.92
C GLU A 39 -0.08 -3.26 -16.63
N ILE A 40 0.48 -2.95 -15.45
CA ILE A 40 -0.11 -3.35 -14.16
C ILE A 40 -1.44 -2.65 -13.94
N VAL A 41 -1.53 -1.36 -14.26
CA VAL A 41 -2.75 -0.57 -14.06
C VAL A 41 -3.88 -1.10 -14.92
N ASP A 42 -3.58 -1.43 -16.18
CA ASP A 42 -4.54 -2.02 -17.11
C ASP A 42 -4.96 -3.41 -16.62
N TYR A 43 -4.03 -4.23 -16.12
CA TYR A 43 -4.34 -5.53 -15.55
C TYR A 43 -5.26 -5.42 -14.33
N PHE A 44 -4.92 -4.60 -13.34
CA PHE A 44 -5.79 -4.38 -12.17
C PHE A 44 -7.14 -3.78 -12.56
N SER A 45 -7.18 -2.87 -13.54
CA SER A 45 -8.46 -2.38 -14.07
C SER A 45 -9.32 -3.51 -14.65
N SER A 46 -8.70 -4.49 -15.32
CA SER A 46 -9.42 -5.65 -15.85
C SER A 46 -9.96 -6.59 -14.76
N LEU A 47 -9.30 -6.66 -13.59
CA LEU A 47 -9.76 -7.43 -12.44
C LEU A 47 -11.08 -6.89 -11.85
N LYS A 48 -11.40 -5.62 -12.07
CA LYS A 48 -12.64 -4.99 -11.57
C LYS A 48 -13.92 -5.64 -12.10
N ASN A 49 -13.83 -6.40 -13.19
CA ASN A 49 -14.95 -7.16 -13.73
C ASN A 49 -15.35 -8.36 -12.84
N LYS A 50 -14.44 -8.82 -11.97
CA LYS A 50 -14.59 -10.01 -11.13
C LYS A 50 -14.46 -9.69 -9.64
N TYR A 51 -13.66 -8.69 -9.31
CA TYR A 51 -13.26 -8.34 -7.96
C TYR A 51 -13.55 -6.89 -7.64
N ARG A 52 -13.78 -6.59 -6.35
CA ARG A 52 -13.69 -5.22 -5.83
C ARG A 52 -12.26 -4.97 -5.38
N LEU A 53 -11.65 -3.90 -5.87
CA LEU A 53 -10.27 -3.58 -5.52
C LEU A 53 -10.21 -2.63 -4.33
N ALA A 54 -9.41 -2.99 -3.34
CA ALA A 54 -9.18 -2.17 -2.16
C ALA A 54 -7.70 -1.78 -2.03
N LEU A 55 -7.44 -0.52 -1.72
CA LEU A 55 -6.11 -0.05 -1.31
C LEU A 55 -6.08 0.13 0.21
N ILE A 56 -5.29 -0.71 0.87
CA ILE A 56 -5.04 -0.62 2.32
C ILE A 56 -3.62 -0.07 2.49
N THR A 57 -3.45 1.13 3.04
CA THR A 57 -2.14 1.80 3.14
C THR A 57 -1.96 2.56 4.45
N THR A 58 -0.72 2.69 4.93
CA THR A 58 -0.42 3.57 6.07
C THR A 58 -0.13 5.02 5.65
N ASN A 59 -0.26 5.33 4.37
CA ASN A 59 -0.30 6.72 3.90
C ASN A 59 -1.55 7.41 4.46
N THR A 60 -1.45 8.70 4.77
CA THR A 60 -2.60 9.49 5.17
C THR A 60 -3.48 9.80 3.96
N LYS A 61 -4.77 10.02 4.18
CA LYS A 61 -5.73 10.34 3.10
C LYS A 61 -5.27 11.51 2.21
N PRO A 62 -4.84 12.68 2.74
CA PRO A 62 -4.42 13.79 1.87
C PRO A 62 -3.16 13.49 1.05
N ALA A 63 -2.24 12.69 1.61
CA ALA A 63 -1.04 12.27 0.90
C ALA A 63 -1.39 11.31 -0.25
N LEU A 64 -2.27 10.35 0.02
CA LEU A 64 -2.71 9.38 -0.96
C LEU A 64 -3.51 10.03 -2.09
N GLU A 65 -4.47 10.91 -1.79
CA GLU A 65 -5.26 11.61 -2.80
C GLU A 65 -4.38 12.38 -3.79
N LYS A 66 -3.32 13.02 -3.29
CA LYS A 66 -2.35 13.72 -4.12
C LYS A 66 -1.57 12.76 -5.03
N ILE A 67 -1.16 11.61 -4.52
CA ILE A 67 -0.51 10.56 -5.33
C ILE A 67 -1.47 10.08 -6.41
N LEU A 68 -2.68 9.65 -6.04
CA LEU A 68 -3.68 9.10 -6.96
C LEU A 68 -4.09 10.11 -8.04
N SER A 69 -4.17 11.39 -7.70
CA SER A 69 -4.48 12.46 -8.67
C SER A 69 -3.38 12.61 -9.73
N ILE A 70 -2.12 12.68 -9.31
CA ILE A 70 -0.97 12.82 -10.23
C ILE A 70 -0.76 11.53 -11.03
N THR A 71 -0.94 10.37 -10.39
CA THR A 71 -0.85 9.08 -11.05
C THR A 71 -2.08 8.75 -11.89
N GLN A 72 -3.16 9.55 -11.81
CA GLN A 72 -4.44 9.29 -12.49
C GLN A 72 -5.04 7.91 -12.13
N PHE A 73 -4.86 7.48 -10.87
CA PHE A 73 -5.37 6.21 -10.35
C PHE A 73 -6.64 6.37 -9.50
N LEU A 74 -7.27 7.54 -9.51
CA LEU A 74 -8.45 7.85 -8.68
C LEU A 74 -9.66 6.92 -8.91
N GLY A 75 -9.73 6.18 -10.02
CA GLY A 75 -10.80 5.21 -10.30
C GLY A 75 -10.39 3.74 -10.16
N LEU A 76 -9.12 3.45 -9.84
CA LEU A 76 -8.62 2.08 -9.83
C LEU A 76 -9.16 1.27 -8.65
N PHE A 77 -9.27 1.89 -7.49
CA PHE A 77 -9.72 1.24 -6.26
C PHE A 77 -11.15 1.64 -5.91
N ASP A 78 -11.97 0.65 -5.58
CA ASP A 78 -13.35 0.85 -5.12
C ASP A 78 -13.41 1.20 -3.63
N ILE A 79 -12.39 0.81 -2.87
CA ILE A 79 -12.27 1.06 -1.44
C ILE A 79 -10.86 1.53 -1.13
N ILE A 80 -10.75 2.55 -0.28
CA ILE A 80 -9.47 3.06 0.20
C ILE A 80 -9.53 3.14 1.72
N GLU A 81 -8.64 2.44 2.40
CA GLU A 81 -8.43 2.56 3.84
C GLU A 81 -7.01 3.04 4.11
N THR A 82 -6.92 4.22 4.72
CA THR A 82 -5.68 4.96 4.96
C THR A 82 -5.42 5.11 6.45
N LEU A 83 -4.19 5.44 6.84
CA LEU A 83 -3.93 5.88 8.20
C LEU A 83 -4.53 7.26 8.48
N GLU A 84 -5.02 7.49 9.69
CA GLU A 84 -5.43 8.83 10.12
C GLU A 84 -4.19 9.72 10.38
N GLU A 85 -4.34 11.04 10.25
CA GLU A 85 -3.19 11.95 10.33
C GLU A 85 -2.46 11.92 11.69
N THR A 86 -3.22 11.67 12.76
CA THR A 86 -2.77 11.64 14.15
C THR A 86 -2.30 10.26 14.59
N GLU A 87 -2.63 9.20 13.85
CA GLU A 87 -2.22 7.83 14.16
C GLU A 87 -0.72 7.64 13.87
N LYS A 88 -0.06 6.80 14.68
CA LYS A 88 1.31 6.31 14.39
C LYS A 88 1.26 5.33 13.21
N ASP A 89 2.41 5.10 12.55
CA ASP A 89 2.50 4.12 11.46
C ASP A 89 2.26 2.70 12.01
N ASP A 90 1.01 2.27 12.00
CA ASP A 90 0.55 0.97 12.45
C ASP A 90 -0.31 0.34 11.36
N LYS A 91 0.29 -0.58 10.61
CA LYS A 91 -0.37 -1.28 9.50
C LYS A 91 -1.49 -2.20 9.99
N ARG A 92 -1.33 -2.81 11.18
CA ARG A 92 -2.32 -3.74 11.74
C ARG A 92 -3.60 -2.98 12.10
N ALA A 93 -3.49 -1.79 12.68
CA ALA A 93 -4.64 -0.93 12.97
C ALA A 93 -5.47 -0.60 11.72
N VAL A 94 -4.81 -0.26 10.60
CA VAL A 94 -5.47 0.01 9.32
C VAL A 94 -6.19 -1.24 8.80
N PHE A 95 -5.55 -2.40 8.89
CA PHE A 95 -6.17 -3.68 8.51
C PHE A 95 -7.40 -4.04 9.36
N ASP A 96 -7.31 -3.88 10.68
CA ASP A 96 -8.43 -4.18 11.57
C ASP A 96 -9.63 -3.29 11.26
N ARG A 97 -9.41 -1.99 11.02
CA ARG A 97 -10.48 -1.09 10.59
C ARG A 97 -11.07 -1.50 9.24
N PHE A 98 -10.22 -1.85 8.27
CA PHE A 98 -10.69 -2.32 6.96
C PHE A 98 -11.60 -3.55 7.13
N VAL A 99 -11.14 -4.57 7.84
CA VAL A 99 -11.88 -5.82 8.05
C VAL A 99 -13.19 -5.56 8.82
N LYS A 100 -13.17 -4.68 9.82
CA LYS A 100 -14.37 -4.31 10.56
C LYS A 100 -15.41 -3.59 9.70
N LYS A 101 -14.98 -2.71 8.78
CA LYS A 101 -15.88 -1.90 7.93
C LYS A 101 -16.38 -2.65 6.69
N HIS A 102 -15.52 -3.46 6.07
CA HIS A 102 -15.73 -3.99 4.73
C HIS A 102 -15.72 -5.52 4.67
N GLY A 103 -15.40 -6.18 5.78
CA GLY A 103 -15.21 -7.62 5.84
C GLY A 103 -13.80 -8.05 5.44
N LYS A 104 -13.56 -9.35 5.57
CA LYS A 104 -12.27 -9.97 5.28
C LYS A 104 -12.02 -10.01 3.76
N PRO A 105 -10.85 -9.56 3.26
CA PRO A 105 -10.53 -9.69 1.85
C PRO A 105 -10.36 -11.17 1.47
N VAL A 106 -10.75 -11.52 0.24
CA VAL A 106 -10.52 -12.87 -0.32
C VAL A 106 -9.03 -13.11 -0.50
N ILE A 107 -8.33 -12.12 -1.04
CA ILE A 107 -6.89 -12.14 -1.31
C ILE A 107 -6.28 -10.80 -0.88
N TYR A 108 -5.11 -10.84 -0.26
CA TYR A 108 -4.25 -9.69 -0.03
C TYR A 108 -2.98 -9.80 -0.87
N ILE A 109 -2.54 -8.70 -1.47
CA ILE A 109 -1.29 -8.59 -2.23
C ILE A 109 -0.42 -7.52 -1.55
N GLY A 110 0.78 -7.89 -1.12
CA GLY A 110 1.73 -6.98 -0.47
C GLY A 110 3.16 -7.50 -0.55
N GLY A 111 4.17 -6.65 -0.35
CA GLY A 111 5.56 -7.00 -0.72
C GLY A 111 6.66 -6.66 0.27
N ASP A 112 6.46 -5.73 1.19
CA ASP A 112 7.57 -5.08 1.91
C ASP A 112 7.54 -5.27 3.43
N LYS A 113 6.38 -5.60 4.01
CA LYS A 113 6.21 -5.67 5.47
C LYS A 113 5.77 -7.05 5.94
N LYS A 114 6.62 -7.69 6.77
CA LYS A 114 6.30 -8.93 7.49
C LYS A 114 5.00 -8.82 8.29
N ASP A 115 4.72 -7.65 8.88
CA ASP A 115 3.50 -7.39 9.65
C ASP A 115 2.22 -7.66 8.85
N SER A 116 2.19 -7.31 7.56
CA SER A 116 1.05 -7.56 6.69
C SER A 116 0.85 -9.05 6.44
N TYR A 117 1.94 -9.78 6.25
CA TYR A 117 1.90 -11.23 6.08
C TYR A 117 1.45 -11.94 7.36
N ASP A 118 2.05 -11.59 8.49
CA ASP A 118 1.70 -12.17 9.80
C ASP A 118 0.22 -11.94 10.11
N TYR A 119 -0.28 -10.72 9.88
CA TYR A 119 -1.70 -10.41 10.06
C TYR A 119 -2.60 -11.27 9.16
N CYS A 120 -2.22 -11.45 7.90
CA CYS A 120 -2.99 -12.31 6.98
C CYS A 120 -3.01 -13.76 7.45
N LYS A 121 -1.87 -14.29 7.90
CA LYS A 121 -1.75 -15.65 8.43
C LYS A 121 -2.61 -15.84 9.68
N GLU A 122 -2.52 -14.93 10.65
CA GLU A 122 -3.29 -14.94 11.90
C GLU A 122 -4.82 -14.92 11.64
N ARG A 123 -5.26 -14.26 10.56
CA ARG A 123 -6.68 -14.10 10.21
C ARG A 123 -7.14 -15.02 9.07
N ASN A 124 -6.33 -16.00 8.66
CA ASN A 124 -6.58 -16.91 7.54
C ASN A 124 -6.91 -16.20 6.21
N ILE A 125 -6.35 -15.02 5.96
CA ILE A 125 -6.48 -14.28 4.70
C ILE A 125 -5.46 -14.86 3.71
N TYR A 126 -5.91 -15.21 2.50
CA TYR A 126 -4.99 -15.65 1.45
C TYR A 126 -4.08 -14.49 1.07
N CYS A 127 -2.77 -14.66 1.24
CA CYS A 127 -1.79 -13.61 1.00
C CYS A 127 -0.84 -14.02 -0.13
N ILE A 128 -0.74 -13.17 -1.14
CA ILE A 128 0.29 -13.23 -2.16
C ILE A 128 1.37 -12.23 -1.78
N PHE A 129 2.56 -12.73 -1.47
CA PHE A 129 3.71 -11.90 -1.17
C PHE A 129 4.42 -11.56 -2.49
N ALA A 130 4.32 -10.31 -2.95
CA ALA A 130 4.85 -9.86 -4.25
C ALA A 130 6.10 -8.99 -4.05
N ASN A 131 7.26 -9.55 -4.35
CA ASN A 131 8.56 -8.88 -4.22
C ASN A 131 9.04 -8.37 -5.59
N LEU A 132 8.31 -7.42 -6.16
CA LEU A 132 8.54 -6.94 -7.53
C LEU A 132 9.74 -5.98 -7.66
N GLU A 133 10.30 -5.54 -6.53
CA GLU A 133 11.42 -4.61 -6.47
C GLU A 133 12.73 -5.29 -6.02
N ASN A 134 12.77 -6.63 -5.97
CA ASN A 134 13.91 -7.41 -5.48
C ASN A 134 14.38 -6.95 -4.08
N GLN A 135 13.43 -6.64 -3.20
CA GLN A 135 13.70 -6.37 -1.79
C GLN A 135 14.17 -7.66 -1.10
N GLY A 136 14.75 -7.56 0.10
CA GLY A 136 15.23 -8.73 0.84
C GLY A 136 14.12 -9.76 1.05
N GLU A 137 14.45 -11.04 0.87
CA GLU A 137 13.51 -12.13 1.14
C GLU A 137 13.15 -12.19 2.63
N ILE A 138 11.90 -12.51 2.94
CA ILE A 138 11.49 -12.82 4.30
C ILE A 138 11.62 -14.33 4.49
N GLU A 139 12.41 -14.73 5.50
CA GLU A 139 12.65 -16.13 5.81
C GLU A 139 11.34 -16.92 5.95
N GLY A 140 11.24 -18.03 5.21
CA GLY A 140 10.07 -18.90 5.23
C GLY A 140 8.85 -18.42 4.45
N ILE A 141 8.95 -17.30 3.70
CA ILE A 141 7.86 -16.78 2.87
C ILE A 141 8.27 -16.83 1.40
N LYS A 142 7.56 -17.64 0.61
CA LYS A 142 7.74 -17.64 -0.85
C LYS A 142 7.19 -16.35 -1.45
N SER A 143 8.07 -15.52 -2.02
CA SER A 143 7.69 -14.34 -2.78
C SER A 143 7.47 -14.64 -4.26
N ILE A 144 6.57 -13.91 -4.88
CA ILE A 144 6.45 -13.79 -6.33
C ILE A 144 7.39 -12.67 -6.80
N PRO A 145 8.43 -12.96 -7.61
CA PRO A 145 9.48 -11.99 -7.93
C PRO A 145 9.11 -11.09 -9.11
N ASN A 146 8.13 -11.47 -9.93
CA ASN A 146 7.80 -10.73 -11.15
C ASN A 146 6.29 -10.66 -11.41
N ARG A 147 5.96 -9.79 -12.36
CA ARG A 147 4.58 -9.45 -12.69
C ARG A 147 3.84 -10.57 -13.40
N GLY A 148 4.52 -11.35 -14.25
CA GLY A 148 3.91 -12.45 -14.99
C GLY A 148 3.39 -13.52 -14.03
N GLU A 149 4.24 -13.97 -13.13
CA GLU A 149 3.88 -14.93 -12.08
C GLU A 149 2.78 -14.39 -11.16
N LEU A 150 2.75 -13.08 -10.88
CA LEU A 150 1.69 -12.48 -10.07
C LEU A 150 0.33 -12.58 -10.78
N LYS A 151 0.28 -12.29 -12.09
CA LYS A 151 -0.95 -12.40 -12.88
C LYS A 151 -1.43 -13.84 -12.95
N GLU A 152 -0.55 -14.78 -13.31
CA GLU A 152 -0.86 -16.21 -13.34
C GLU A 152 -1.41 -16.69 -12.00
N LYS A 153 -0.81 -16.22 -10.90
CA LYS A 153 -1.27 -16.61 -9.57
C LYS A 153 -2.66 -16.10 -9.25
N ILE A 154 -2.96 -14.84 -9.58
CA ILE A 154 -4.29 -14.25 -9.36
C ILE A 154 -5.34 -14.91 -10.26
N ASP A 155 -5.01 -15.20 -11.51
CA ASP A 155 -5.93 -15.78 -12.49
C ASP A 155 -6.25 -17.26 -12.21
N SER A 156 -5.40 -17.95 -11.42
CA SER A 156 -5.62 -19.33 -10.97
C SER A 156 -6.57 -19.48 -9.77
N LEU A 157 -7.07 -18.37 -9.23
CA LEU A 157 -7.97 -18.30 -8.06
C LEU A 157 -9.42 -18.13 -8.50
#